data_AF-A0A6L7GFS1-F1
#
_entry.id   AF-A0A6L7GFS1-F1
#
_cell.length_a   1.000
_cell.length_b   1.000
_cell.length_c   1.000
_cell.angle_alpha   90.00
_cell.angle_beta   90.00
_cell.angle_gamma   90.00
#
_symmetry.space_group_name_H-M   'P 1'
#
loop_
_entity.id
_entity.type
_entity.pdbx_description
1 polymer ?
#
loop_
_entity_poly.entity_id
_entity_poly.type
_entity_poly.pdbx_seq_one_letter_code
_entity_poly.pdbx_strand_id
1 'polypeptide(L)'
;MQIVRTILWVLLFAGLMAFSFFNWKQVEVQIWTNLVLETKVPALVIVSFLLGMVPTWLMHRGVKWRLERRIKALESATRTPSVAPATPESPIAGDAYVADDGRPPHEVPVIRSAGDKADPLAPNPRTGL
;
A
#
# COMPACT_ATOMS: atom_id res chain seq x y z
N MET A 1 -11.60 0.35 -25.63
CA MET A 1 -12.58 1.08 -24.78
C MET A 1 -12.42 2.61 -24.81
N GLN A 2 -11.51 3.18 -25.60
CA GLN A 2 -11.25 4.63 -25.56
C GLN A 2 -12.36 5.44 -26.23
N ILE A 3 -12.88 4.99 -27.38
CA ILE A 3 -14.04 5.62 -28.06
C ILE A 3 -15.27 5.68 -27.15
N VAL A 4 -15.64 4.55 -26.51
CA VAL A 4 -16.81 4.50 -25.61
C VAL A 4 -16.65 5.50 -24.47
N ARG A 5 -15.45 5.55 -23.87
CA ARG A 5 -15.14 6.54 -22.84
C ARG A 5 -15.27 7.97 -23.37
N THR A 6 -14.78 8.26 -24.57
CA THR A 6 -14.90 9.60 -25.17
C THR A 6 -16.36 9.97 -25.45
N ILE A 7 -17.15 9.07 -26.02
CA ILE A 7 -18.58 9.30 -26.29
C ILE A 7 -19.33 9.57 -24.98
N LEU A 8 -19.08 8.79 -23.93
CA LEU A 8 -19.68 9.00 -22.62
C LEU A 8 -19.31 10.39 -22.05
N TRP A 9 -18.04 10.78 -22.15
CA TRP A 9 -17.60 12.10 -21.71
C TRP A 9 -18.22 13.23 -22.53
N VAL A 10 -18.36 13.07 -23.84
CA VAL A 10 -19.01 14.05 -24.72
C VAL A 10 -20.49 14.17 -24.38
N LEU A 11 -21.21 13.06 -24.19
CA LEU A 11 -22.61 13.06 -23.78
C LEU A 11 -22.80 13.71 -22.41
N LEU A 12 -21.95 13.38 -21.45
CA LEU A 12 -21.97 13.99 -20.12
C LEU A 12 -21.73 15.49 -20.19
N PHE A 13 -20.74 15.93 -20.98
CA PHE A 13 -20.43 17.35 -21.16
C PHE A 13 -21.57 18.10 -21.87
N ALA A 14 -22.12 17.53 -22.94
CA ALA A 14 -23.26 18.09 -23.65
C ALA A 14 -24.49 18.21 -22.73
N GLY A 15 -24.78 17.16 -21.95
CA GLY A 15 -25.85 17.18 -20.94
C GLY A 15 -25.63 18.25 -19.87
N LEU A 16 -24.39 18.40 -19.39
CA LEU A 16 -24.02 19.42 -18.43
C LEU A 16 -24.17 20.84 -19.01
N MET A 17 -23.78 21.05 -20.27
CA MET A 17 -23.96 22.31 -20.99
C MET A 17 -25.45 22.66 -21.15
N ALA A 18 -26.26 21.70 -21.59
CA ALA A 18 -27.70 21.88 -21.72
C ALA A 18 -28.33 22.20 -20.37
N PHE A 19 -28.01 21.41 -19.33
CA PHE A 19 -28.46 21.66 -17.97
C PHE A 19 -28.07 23.08 -17.50
N SER A 20 -26.82 23.48 -17.76
CA SER A 20 -26.32 24.80 -17.40
C SER A 20 -27.12 25.92 -18.05
N PHE A 21 -27.34 25.82 -19.36
CA PHE A 21 -28.09 26.81 -20.14
C PHE A 21 -29.54 26.93 -19.66
N PHE A 22 -30.23 25.80 -19.45
CA PHE A 22 -31.62 25.81 -18.96
C PHE A 22 -31.76 26.23 -17.49
N ASN A 23 -30.72 26.02 -16.67
CA ASN A 23 -30.75 26.29 -15.24
C ASN A 23 -29.90 27.50 -14.86
N TRP A 24 -29.81 28.52 -15.72
CA TRP A 24 -29.05 29.76 -15.45
C TRP A 24 -29.72 30.69 -14.42
N LYS A 25 -30.36 30.13 -13.41
CA LYS A 25 -31.00 30.85 -12.31
C LYS A 25 -29.95 31.17 -11.24
N GLN A 26 -30.02 32.38 -10.71
CA GLN A 26 -29.25 32.79 -9.54
C GLN A 26 -29.84 32.09 -8.33
N VAL A 27 -28.98 31.45 -7.53
CA VAL A 27 -29.35 30.88 -6.23
C VAL A 27 -28.52 31.60 -5.18
N GLU A 28 -29.24 32.32 -4.34
CA GLU A 28 -28.70 32.91 -3.13
C GLU A 28 -28.48 31.80 -2.11
N VAL A 29 -27.21 31.46 -1.86
CA VAL A 29 -26.84 30.56 -0.76
C VAL A 29 -26.35 31.43 0.39
N GLN A 30 -27.19 31.58 1.43
CA GLN A 30 -26.79 32.27 2.65
C GLN A 30 -25.92 31.35 3.49
N ILE A 31 -24.62 31.66 3.60
CA ILE A 31 -23.67 30.86 4.39
C ILE A 31 -23.61 31.38 5.84
N TRP A 32 -23.84 32.69 6.05
CA TRP A 32 -24.03 33.35 7.34
C TRP A 32 -25.00 34.54 7.22
N THR A 33 -25.46 35.10 8.34
CA THR A 33 -26.42 36.22 8.41
C THR A 33 -26.04 37.45 7.57
N ASN A 34 -24.76 37.63 7.25
CA ASN A 34 -24.26 38.74 6.42
C ASN A 34 -23.44 38.27 5.20
N LEU A 35 -23.44 36.98 4.85
CA LEU A 35 -22.68 36.45 3.71
C LEU A 35 -23.58 35.62 2.80
N VAL A 36 -24.07 36.28 1.76
CA VAL A 36 -24.86 35.67 0.68
C VAL A 36 -23.94 35.40 -0.48
N LEU A 37 -23.72 34.12 -0.79
CA LEU A 37 -22.97 33.71 -1.96
C LEU A 37 -23.97 33.46 -3.10
N GLU A 38 -24.01 34.42 -4.02
CA GLU A 38 -24.74 34.34 -5.28
C GLU A 38 -24.05 33.36 -6.22
N THR A 39 -24.45 32.09 -6.18
CA THR A 39 -23.93 31.07 -7.10
C THR A 39 -25.03 30.58 -8.03
N LYS A 40 -24.68 30.31 -9.29
CA LYS A 40 -25.65 29.77 -10.24
C LYS A 40 -25.91 28.29 -9.92
N VAL A 41 -27.14 27.82 -10.14
CA VAL A 41 -27.51 26.38 -10.02
C VAL A 41 -26.49 25.43 -10.66
N PRO A 42 -25.96 25.69 -11.87
CA PRO A 42 -25.05 24.76 -12.54
C PRO A 42 -23.72 24.61 -11.79
N ALA A 43 -23.25 25.67 -11.13
CA ALA A 43 -22.04 25.63 -10.32
C ALA A 43 -22.21 24.67 -9.12
N LEU A 44 -23.35 24.70 -8.44
CA LEU A 44 -23.64 23.81 -7.32
C LEU A 44 -23.72 22.33 -7.75
N VAL A 45 -24.28 22.05 -8.92
CA VAL A 45 -24.31 20.68 -9.48
C VAL A 45 -22.90 20.18 -9.77
N ILE A 46 -22.07 21.02 -10.39
CA ILE A 46 -20.66 20.68 -10.65
C ILE A 46 -19.92 20.45 -9.32
N VAL A 47 -20.05 21.35 -8.34
CA VAL A 47 -19.36 21.23 -7.05
C VAL A 47 -19.78 19.99 -6.28
N SER A 48 -21.08 19.71 -6.18
CA SER A 48 -21.58 18.49 -5.51
C SER A 48 -21.13 17.21 -6.21
N PHE A 49 -21.12 17.21 -7.54
CA PHE A 49 -20.60 16.10 -8.33
C PHE A 49 -19.10 15.88 -8.10
N LEU A 50 -18.30 16.94 -8.12
CA LEU A 50 -16.86 16.84 -7.80
C LEU A 50 -16.64 16.37 -6.36
N LEU A 51 -17.42 16.86 -5.40
CA LEU A 51 -17.32 16.42 -4.00
C LEU A 51 -17.55 14.91 -3.85
N GLY A 52 -18.51 14.34 -4.60
CA GLY A 52 -18.73 12.89 -4.60
C GLY A 52 -17.69 12.11 -5.43
N MET A 53 -17.20 12.69 -6.52
CA MET A 53 -16.32 11.99 -7.47
C MET A 53 -14.84 12.04 -7.08
N VAL A 54 -14.34 13.18 -6.61
CA VAL A 54 -12.92 13.40 -6.31
C VAL A 54 -12.37 12.39 -5.29
N PRO A 55 -13.04 12.11 -4.15
CA PRO A 55 -12.52 11.16 -3.17
C PRO A 55 -12.41 9.75 -3.76
N THR A 56 -13.47 9.29 -4.43
CA THR A 56 -13.53 7.96 -5.07
C THR A 56 -12.49 7.83 -6.18
N TRP A 57 -12.33 8.88 -7.01
CA TRP A 57 -11.34 8.90 -8.08
C TRP A 57 -9.91 8.86 -7.54
N LEU A 58 -9.62 9.65 -6.49
CA LEU A 58 -8.30 9.70 -5.86
C LEU A 58 -7.94 8.35 -5.22
N MET A 59 -8.89 7.73 -4.53
CA MET A 59 -8.73 6.38 -3.97
C MET A 59 -8.38 5.36 -5.06
N HIS A 60 -9.14 5.35 -6.16
CA HIS A 60 -8.89 4.43 -7.28
C HIS A 60 -7.51 4.67 -7.93
N ARG A 61 -7.10 5.93 -8.10
CA ARG A 61 -5.77 6.28 -8.63
C ARG A 61 -4.64 5.86 -7.70
N GLY A 62 -4.81 6.04 -6.40
CA GLY A 62 -3.83 5.66 -5.38
C GLY A 62 -3.58 4.15 -5.32
N VAL A 63 -4.65 3.35 -5.41
CA VAL A 63 -4.54 1.89 -5.46
C VAL A 63 -3.73 1.45 -6.68
N LYS A 64 -4.07 1.95 -7.87
CA LYS A 64 -3.33 1.63 -9.11
C LYS A 64 -1.84 1.97 -8.99
N TRP A 65 -1.52 3.14 -8.44
CA TRP A 65 -0.13 3.56 -8.24
C TRP A 65 0.62 2.65 -7.26
N ARG A 66 -0.01 2.25 -6.16
CA ARG A 66 0.57 1.33 -5.18
C ARG A 66 0.86 -0.05 -5.80
N LEU A 67 -0.07 -0.56 -6.61
CA LEU A 67 0.09 -1.86 -7.27
C LEU A 67 1.23 -1.82 -8.30
N GLU A 68 1.27 -0.78 -9.15
CA GLU A 68 2.35 -0.61 -10.12
C GLU A 68 3.73 -0.52 -9.45
N ARG A 69 3.85 0.20 -8.33
CA ARG A 69 5.11 0.30 -7.59
C ARG A 69 5.54 -1.03 -7.00
N ARG A 70 4.61 -1.83 -6.46
CA ARG A 70 4.89 -3.17 -5.94
C ARG A 70 5.35 -4.12 -7.03
N ILE A 71 4.67 -4.11 -8.18
CA ILE A 71 5.05 -4.94 -9.33
C ILE A 71 6.46 -4.59 -9.79
N LYS A 72 6.77 -3.29 -9.96
CA LYS A 72 8.13 -2.85 -10.33
C LYS A 72 9.20 -3.28 -9.33
N ALA A 73 8.89 -3.22 -8.03
CA ALA A 73 9.82 -3.69 -6.99
C ALA A 73 10.08 -5.20 -7.10
N LEU A 74 9.04 -6.01 -7.32
CA LEU A 74 9.17 -7.45 -7.53
C LEU A 74 9.95 -7.77 -8.81
N GLU A 75 9.66 -7.09 -9.92
CA GLU A 75 10.40 -7.23 -11.17
C GLU A 75 11.90 -6.91 -10.99
N SER A 76 12.23 -5.86 -10.22
CA SER A 76 13.62 -5.49 -9.93
C SER A 76 14.34 -6.49 -9.04
N ALA A 77 13.63 -7.08 -8.06
CA ALA A 77 14.18 -8.11 -7.17
C ALA A 77 14.41 -9.43 -7.90
N THR A 78 13.57 -9.78 -8.88
CA THR A 78 13.79 -10.97 -9.74
C THR A 78 14.88 -10.73 -10.77
N ARG A 79 15.04 -9.50 -11.30
CA ARG A 79 16.11 -9.15 -12.26
C ARG A 79 17.48 -9.00 -11.63
N THR A 80 17.56 -8.71 -10.34
CA THR A 80 18.83 -8.58 -9.62
C THR A 80 19.11 -9.92 -8.94
N PRO A 81 20.02 -10.78 -9.45
CA PRO A 81 20.44 -11.95 -8.70
C PRO A 81 21.02 -11.46 -7.37
N SER A 82 20.43 -11.94 -6.27
CA SER A 82 20.84 -11.61 -4.90
C SER A 82 22.34 -11.84 -4.75
N VAL A 83 23.14 -10.78 -4.66
CA VAL A 83 24.50 -10.88 -4.14
C VAL A 83 24.35 -11.21 -2.66
N ALA A 84 24.67 -12.46 -2.30
CA ALA A 84 24.68 -12.91 -0.92
C ALA A 84 25.52 -11.95 -0.06
N PRO A 85 25.07 -11.59 1.16
CA PRO A 85 25.92 -10.84 2.07
C PRO A 85 27.19 -11.67 2.31
N ALA A 86 28.36 -11.08 2.09
CA ALA A 86 29.62 -11.70 2.48
C ALA A 86 29.58 -11.92 3.99
N THR A 87 29.66 -13.19 4.39
CA THR A 87 29.94 -13.61 5.77
C THR A 87 31.17 -12.83 6.25
N PRO A 88 31.10 -12.08 7.37
CA PRO A 88 32.32 -11.55 7.96
C PRO A 88 33.18 -12.75 8.38
N GLU A 89 34.34 -12.84 7.75
CA GLU A 89 35.38 -13.82 8.01
C GLU A 89 35.79 -13.71 9.48
N SER A 90 35.57 -14.79 10.24
CA SER A 90 36.09 -14.93 11.60
C SER A 90 37.61 -15.09 11.48
N PRO A 91 38.45 -14.21 12.07
CA PRO A 91 39.88 -14.38 11.97
C PRO A 91 40.29 -15.54 12.88
N ILE A 92 40.72 -16.65 12.28
CA ILE A 92 41.47 -17.70 12.98
C ILE A 92 42.73 -17.99 12.16
N ALA A 93 43.86 -17.42 12.60
CA ALA A 93 45.23 -17.86 12.37
C ALA A 93 46.15 -16.88 13.14
N GLY A 94 47.08 -17.26 13.99
CA GLY A 94 47.64 -18.56 14.36
C GLY A 94 48.77 -18.30 15.37
N ASP A 95 49.31 -19.39 15.90
CA ASP A 95 50.67 -19.48 16.47
C ASP A 95 50.89 -19.00 17.90
N ALA A 96 50.56 -19.88 18.85
CA ALA A 96 51.39 -20.12 20.03
C ALA A 96 51.21 -21.57 20.50
N TYR A 97 51.88 -22.50 19.80
CA TYR A 97 52.23 -23.78 20.40
C TYR A 97 53.35 -23.51 21.42
N VAL A 98 52.99 -23.40 22.69
CA VAL A 98 53.92 -23.57 23.81
C VAL A 98 53.44 -24.77 24.60
N ALA A 99 54.29 -25.81 24.58
CA ALA A 99 54.14 -27.03 25.33
C ALA A 99 54.28 -26.77 26.83
N ASP A 100 53.32 -27.25 27.62
CA ASP A 100 53.33 -27.67 29.04
C ASP A 100 51.85 -27.81 29.44
N ASP A 101 51.30 -28.80 30.15
CA ASP A 101 51.84 -29.80 31.04
C ASP A 101 50.71 -30.84 31.28
N GLY A 102 51.04 -32.11 31.54
CA GLY A 102 50.11 -33.25 31.41
C GLY A 102 48.82 -33.22 32.25
N ARG A 103 47.66 -33.47 31.63
CA ARG A 103 46.42 -33.91 32.32
C ARG A 103 45.46 -34.70 31.41
N PRO A 104 44.88 -35.85 31.86
CA PRO A 104 44.05 -36.73 31.01
C PRO A 104 42.61 -36.19 30.79
N PRO A 105 41.87 -36.73 29.79
CA PRO A 105 40.74 -36.05 29.17
C PRO A 105 39.40 -36.38 29.85
N HIS A 106 38.83 -35.38 30.54
CA HIS A 106 37.41 -35.31 30.86
C HIS A 106 37.06 -33.81 30.77
N GLU A 107 36.10 -33.34 29.97
CA GLU A 107 34.67 -33.54 30.16
C GLU A 107 33.93 -32.96 28.93
N VAL A 108 33.05 -33.74 28.30
CA VAL A 108 32.19 -33.30 27.20
C VAL A 108 31.02 -32.51 27.80
N PRO A 109 30.72 -31.27 27.40
CA PRO A 109 29.52 -30.60 27.89
C PRO A 109 28.28 -31.27 27.30
N VAL A 110 27.46 -31.82 28.19
CA VAL A 110 26.14 -32.39 27.92
C VAL A 110 25.27 -31.38 27.14
N ILE A 111 24.82 -31.78 25.94
CA ILE A 111 23.74 -31.09 25.22
C ILE A 111 22.45 -31.26 26.03
N ARG A 112 21.98 -30.19 26.68
CA ARG A 112 20.64 -30.16 27.24
C ARG A 112 19.63 -30.10 26.10
N SER A 113 18.90 -31.19 25.95
CA SER A 113 17.64 -31.27 25.20
C SER A 113 16.55 -30.50 25.96
N ALA A 114 16.04 -29.44 25.33
CA ALA A 114 14.75 -28.80 25.60
C ALA A 114 14.36 -28.18 24.24
N GLY A 115 13.45 -28.74 23.45
CA GLY A 115 12.09 -29.08 23.84
C GLY A 115 11.21 -27.89 23.51
N ASP A 116 10.96 -27.64 22.21
CA ASP A 116 9.72 -27.02 21.74
C ASP A 116 9.61 -27.17 20.20
N LYS A 117 9.01 -28.27 19.76
CA LYS A 117 8.45 -28.34 18.40
C LYS A 117 6.97 -28.06 18.54
N ALA A 118 6.59 -26.78 18.41
CA ALA A 118 5.20 -26.42 18.16
C ALA A 118 4.81 -26.87 16.74
N ASP A 119 3.85 -27.78 16.67
CA ASP A 119 3.28 -28.36 15.47
C ASP A 119 2.48 -27.29 14.68
N PRO A 120 2.74 -27.02 13.38
CA PRO A 120 2.07 -25.93 12.64
C PRO A 120 0.63 -26.23 12.17
N LEU A 121 0.02 -27.35 12.59
CA LEU A 121 -1.21 -27.88 11.97
C LEU A 121 -2.38 -28.11 12.95
N ALA A 122 -2.48 -27.35 14.03
CA ALA A 122 -3.68 -27.37 14.86
C ALA A 122 -4.82 -26.50 14.24
N PRO A 123 -6.01 -27.06 13.92
CA PRO A 123 -7.15 -26.28 13.48
C PRO A 123 -7.80 -25.52 14.65
N ASN A 124 -8.13 -24.25 14.42
CA ASN A 124 -8.68 -23.31 15.40
C ASN A 124 -10.14 -23.64 15.77
N PRO A 125 -10.47 -23.96 17.04
CA PRO A 125 -11.83 -24.24 17.48
C PRO A 125 -12.51 -22.96 17.97
N ARG A 126 -12.78 -22.01 17.06
CA ARG A 126 -13.72 -20.92 17.31
C ARG A 126 -14.58 -20.66 16.08
N THR A 127 -15.45 -21.61 15.80
CA THR A 127 -16.66 -21.37 15.02
C THR A 127 -17.73 -22.29 15.57
N GLY A 128 -18.58 -21.74 16.41
CA GLY A 128 -19.72 -22.43 17.02
C GLY A 128 -20.68 -21.38 17.54
N LEU A 129 -21.75 -21.20 16.75
CA LEU A 129 -23.09 -20.66 17.07
C LEU A 129 -23.21 -19.45 18.00
#